data_AF-Q74KP5-F1
#
_entry.id   AF-Q74KP5-F1
#
_cell.length_a   1.000
_cell.length_b   1.000
_cell.length_c   1.000
_cell.angle_alpha   90.00
_cell.angle_beta   90.00
_cell.angle_gamma   90.00
#
_symmetry.space_group_name_H-M   'P 1'
#
loop_
_entity.id
_entity.type
_entity.pdbx_description
1 polymer ?
#
loop_
_entity_poly.entity_id
_entity_poly.type
_entity_poly.pdbx_seq_one_letter_code
_entity_poly.pdbx_strand_id
1 'polypeptide(L)'
;MISGMVKIGWEKILPPRTLARDVVNPPQHMLQQMGASYKFTHAYVIYNTDQKVFWVALILHFSFSIFFAWLLIYMVQFKKAAWAGLWEGALYGIIIWVAWHLIIMPVLGTTPAPWQMPFAEHFSEFFGHIVWGWSIAAVGYYLIAKQKVKTLTNQYW
;
A
#
# COMPACT_ATOMS: atom_id res chain seq x y z
N MET A 1 9.20 -2.03 3.57
CA MET A 1 9.76 -0.70 3.26
C MET A 1 9.87 -0.47 1.76
N ILE A 2 10.61 -1.31 1.02
CA ILE A 2 10.74 -1.19 -0.45
C ILE A 2 9.36 -1.13 -1.13
N SER A 3 8.44 -2.05 -0.81
CA SER A 3 7.09 -2.04 -1.39
C SER A 3 6.33 -0.75 -1.12
N GLY A 4 6.40 -0.20 0.09
CA GLY A 4 5.79 1.10 0.41
C GLY A 4 6.34 2.24 -0.44
N MET A 5 7.65 2.25 -0.72
CA MET A 5 8.27 3.24 -1.62
C MET A 5 7.80 3.03 -3.07
N VAL A 6 7.68 1.78 -3.52
CA VAL A 6 7.14 1.43 -4.84
C VAL A 6 5.71 1.96 -4.99
N LYS A 7 4.84 1.74 -4.00
CA LYS A 7 3.44 2.20 -4.05
C LYS A 7 3.35 3.73 -4.05
N ILE A 8 4.07 4.41 -3.17
CA ILE A 8 4.06 5.88 -3.10
C ILE A 8 4.63 6.49 -4.40
N GLY A 9 5.71 5.92 -4.93
CA GLY A 9 6.28 6.34 -6.20
C GLY A 9 5.30 6.17 -7.35
N TRP A 10 4.63 5.01 -7.42
CA TRP A 10 3.60 4.70 -8.41
C TRP A 10 2.47 5.73 -8.44
N GLU A 11 1.91 6.02 -7.26
CA GLU A 11 0.81 6.99 -7.10
C GLU A 11 1.19 8.41 -7.55
N LYS A 12 2.48 8.74 -7.58
CA LYS A 12 2.95 10.06 -8.04
C LYS A 12 3.19 10.14 -9.53
N ILE A 13 3.18 9.03 -10.26
CA ILE A 13 3.55 9.01 -11.69
C ILE A 13 2.48 8.45 -12.62
N LEU A 14 1.55 7.57 -12.18
CA LEU A 14 0.73 6.83 -13.16
C LEU A 14 -0.74 6.49 -12.77
N PRO A 15 -1.69 7.37 -13.13
CA PRO A 15 -1.55 8.82 -13.16
C PRO A 15 -1.57 9.38 -11.72
N PRO A 16 -0.97 10.56 -11.48
CA PRO A 16 -1.06 11.22 -10.19
C PRO A 16 -2.48 11.67 -9.88
N ARG A 17 -2.83 11.66 -8.59
CA ARG A 17 -4.05 12.30 -8.09
C ARG A 17 -4.01 13.81 -8.36
N THR A 18 -5.19 14.41 -8.50
CA THR A 18 -5.29 15.88 -8.61
C THR A 18 -4.91 16.53 -7.29
N LEU A 19 -4.46 17.80 -7.33
CA LEU A 19 -4.10 18.54 -6.11
C LEU A 19 -5.25 18.61 -5.10
N ALA A 20 -6.50 18.74 -5.57
CA ALA A 20 -7.69 18.75 -4.71
C ALA A 20 -7.91 17.41 -4.00
N ARG A 21 -7.60 16.30 -4.65
CA ARG A 21 -7.71 14.94 -4.09
C ARG A 21 -6.54 14.60 -3.15
N ASP A 22 -5.39 15.25 -3.33
CA ASP A 22 -4.19 15.06 -2.52
C ASP A 22 -4.13 15.95 -1.27
N VAL A 23 -5.12 16.83 -1.04
CA VAL A 23 -5.17 17.68 0.18
C VAL A 23 -5.25 16.83 1.44
N VAL A 24 -6.15 15.85 1.46
CA VAL A 24 -6.28 14.86 2.53
C VAL A 24 -6.28 13.48 1.89
N ASN A 25 -5.21 12.72 2.10
CA ASN A 25 -5.16 11.36 1.57
C ASN A 25 -6.00 10.38 2.42
N PRO A 26 -6.40 9.22 1.88
CA PRO A 26 -7.30 8.30 2.58
C PRO A 26 -6.76 7.84 3.95
N PRO A 27 -5.46 7.50 4.13
CA PRO A 27 -4.95 7.16 5.46
C PRO A 27 -5.05 8.29 6.48
N GLN A 28 -4.79 9.54 6.08
CA GLN A 28 -4.99 10.71 6.95
C GLN A 28 -6.46 10.87 7.31
N HIS A 29 -7.37 10.77 6.33
CA HIS A 29 -8.80 10.89 6.57
C HIS A 29 -9.29 9.80 7.52
N MET A 30 -8.87 8.54 7.32
CA MET A 30 -9.22 7.44 8.22
C MET A 30 -8.70 7.67 9.64
N LEU A 31 -7.48 8.17 9.80
CA LEU A 31 -6.95 8.51 11.12
C LEU A 31 -7.73 9.67 11.78
N GLN A 32 -8.22 10.64 10.99
CA GLN A 32 -9.12 11.68 11.50
C GLN A 32 -10.48 11.12 11.92
N GLN A 33 -11.05 10.17 11.17
CA GLN A 33 -12.27 9.45 11.53
C GLN A 33 -12.11 8.68 12.86
N MET A 34 -10.88 8.26 13.18
CA MET A 34 -10.52 7.65 14.47
C MET A 34 -10.28 8.66 15.60
N GLY A 35 -10.52 9.96 15.38
CA GLY A 35 -10.43 11.02 16.39
C GLY A 35 -9.14 11.84 16.36
N ALA A 36 -8.23 11.62 15.42
CA ALA A 36 -7.04 12.45 15.30
C ALA A 36 -7.34 13.84 14.75
N SER A 37 -6.68 14.87 15.29
CA SER A 37 -6.86 16.23 14.79
C SER A 37 -6.32 16.43 13.37
N TYR A 38 -6.92 17.35 12.62
CA TYR A 38 -6.41 17.79 11.32
C TYR A 38 -4.95 18.27 11.41
N LYS A 39 -4.63 19.08 12.43
CA LYS A 39 -3.28 19.59 12.70
C LYS A 39 -2.26 18.46 12.85
N PHE A 40 -2.61 17.39 13.56
CA PHE A 40 -1.72 16.25 13.73
C PHE A 40 -1.56 15.48 12.42
N THR A 41 -2.65 15.09 11.78
CA THR A 41 -2.61 14.29 10.54
C THR A 41 -1.92 15.00 9.38
N HIS A 42 -1.91 16.34 9.38
CA HIS A 42 -1.23 17.18 8.40
C HIS A 42 0.10 17.75 8.89
N ALA A 43 0.65 17.21 9.98
CA ALA A 43 1.98 17.60 10.43
C ALA A 43 3.01 17.28 9.34
N TYR A 44 3.79 18.29 8.98
CA TYR A 44 4.86 18.18 7.99
C TYR A 44 6.15 18.77 8.53
N VAL A 45 7.26 18.32 7.94
CA VAL A 45 8.52 19.03 7.98
C VAL A 45 8.76 19.65 6.60
N ILE A 46 9.40 20.82 6.55
CA ILE A 46 9.94 21.32 5.29
C ILE A 46 11.26 20.58 5.08
N TYR A 47 11.30 19.79 4.01
CA TYR A 47 12.49 19.14 3.53
C TYR A 47 12.96 19.86 2.27
N ASN A 48 14.27 20.02 2.10
CA ASN A 48 14.80 20.94 1.09
C ASN A 48 14.19 22.36 1.20
N THR A 49 14.29 23.20 0.18
CA THR A 49 13.86 24.61 0.24
C THR A 49 12.35 24.80 0.44
N ASP A 50 11.51 23.98 -0.19
CA ASP A 50 10.07 24.22 -0.30
C ASP A 50 9.19 22.96 -0.26
N GLN A 51 9.78 21.78 -0.05
CA GLN A 51 9.05 20.52 -0.14
C GLN A 51 8.47 20.10 1.22
N LYS A 52 7.13 20.10 1.31
CA LYS A 52 6.42 19.58 2.49
C LYS A 52 6.45 18.05 2.51
N VAL A 53 6.98 17.50 3.59
CA VAL A 53 6.95 16.06 3.87
C VAL A 53 6.02 15.78 5.04
N PHE A 54 4.83 15.26 4.73
CA PHE A 54 3.80 14.89 5.70
C PHE A 54 4.17 13.58 6.40
N TRP A 55 4.96 13.67 7.46
CA TRP A 55 5.55 12.50 8.11
C TRP A 55 4.51 11.57 8.77
N VAL A 56 3.38 12.10 9.26
CA VAL A 56 2.28 11.26 9.78
C VAL A 56 1.69 10.40 8.68
N ALA A 57 1.43 10.98 7.51
CA ALA A 57 0.94 10.22 6.35
C ALA A 57 1.95 9.14 5.94
N LEU A 58 3.26 9.45 5.92
CA LEU A 58 4.29 8.47 5.58
C LEU A 58 4.33 7.30 6.57
N ILE A 59 4.25 7.57 7.88
CA ILE A 59 4.20 6.51 8.91
C ILE A 59 3.00 5.59 8.65
N LEU A 60 1.82 6.16 8.37
CA LEU A 60 0.63 5.35 8.08
C LEU A 60 0.81 4.45 6.85
N HIS A 61 1.31 5.00 5.73
CA HIS A 61 1.53 4.23 4.50
C HIS A 61 2.59 3.13 4.69
N PHE A 62 3.66 3.44 5.40
CA PHE A 62 4.73 2.48 5.67
C PHE A 62 4.32 1.41 6.66
N SER A 63 3.59 1.74 7.72
CA SER A 63 3.05 0.75 8.67
C SER A 63 2.07 -0.19 7.99
N PHE A 64 1.17 0.33 7.14
CA PHE A 64 0.28 -0.50 6.31
C PHE A 64 1.11 -1.45 5.44
N SER A 65 2.12 -0.93 4.73
CA SER A 65 2.97 -1.74 3.87
C SER A 65 3.79 -2.79 4.64
N ILE A 66 4.27 -2.50 5.84
CA ILE A 66 4.97 -3.49 6.69
C ILE A 66 4.03 -4.61 7.07
N PHE A 67 2.85 -4.27 7.59
CA PHE A 67 1.88 -5.25 8.06
C PHE A 67 1.47 -6.20 6.93
N PHE A 68 1.06 -5.66 5.77
CA PHE A 68 0.63 -6.50 4.67
C PHE A 68 1.78 -7.23 3.95
N ALA A 69 3.01 -6.71 3.98
CA ALA A 69 4.17 -7.46 3.51
C ALA A 69 4.50 -8.65 4.41
N TRP A 70 4.49 -8.44 5.73
CA TRP A 70 4.61 -9.53 6.70
C TRP A 70 3.49 -10.56 6.52
N LEU A 71 2.24 -10.12 6.34
CA LEU A 71 1.10 -10.99 6.16
C LEU A 71 1.24 -11.85 4.89
N LEU A 72 1.66 -11.25 3.77
CA LEU A 72 1.90 -12.00 2.53
C LEU A 72 2.99 -13.06 2.73
N ILE A 73 4.15 -12.68 3.27
CA ILE A 73 5.25 -13.61 3.55
C ILE A 73 4.77 -14.71 4.50
N TYR A 74 4.00 -14.37 5.53
CA TYR A 74 3.44 -15.33 6.48
C TYR A 74 2.52 -16.34 5.79
N MET A 75 1.61 -15.86 4.94
CA MET A 75 0.67 -16.70 4.20
C MET A 75 1.39 -17.65 3.24
N VAL A 76 2.38 -17.15 2.51
CA VAL A 76 3.14 -17.94 1.54
C VAL A 76 4.05 -18.95 2.24
N GLN A 77 4.84 -18.51 3.22
CA GLN A 77 5.90 -19.34 3.81
C GLN A 77 5.40 -20.30 4.89
N PHE A 78 4.42 -19.89 5.70
CA PHE A 78 3.97 -20.66 6.86
C PHE A 78 2.59 -21.28 6.67
N LYS A 79 1.65 -20.54 6.07
CA LYS A 79 0.31 -21.10 5.76
C LYS A 79 0.28 -21.85 4.44
N LYS A 80 1.31 -21.73 3.61
CA LYS A 80 1.42 -22.37 2.28
C LYS A 80 0.19 -22.08 1.40
N ALA A 81 -0.35 -20.87 1.55
CA ALA A 81 -1.55 -20.44 0.83
C ALA A 81 -1.19 -20.13 -0.62
N ALA A 82 -1.38 -21.12 -1.51
CA ALA A 82 -0.97 -21.01 -2.92
C ALA A 82 -1.52 -19.75 -3.61
N TRP A 83 -2.75 -19.34 -3.30
CA TRP A 83 -3.37 -18.13 -3.88
C TRP A 83 -2.62 -16.84 -3.53
N ALA A 84 -1.95 -16.78 -2.37
CA ALA A 84 -1.23 -15.58 -1.93
C ALA A 84 0.07 -15.39 -2.73
N GLY A 85 0.70 -16.48 -3.16
CA GLY A 85 1.86 -16.47 -4.05
C GLY A 85 1.51 -16.09 -5.49
N LEU A 86 0.35 -16.54 -6.01
CA LEU A 86 0.00 -16.43 -7.43
C LEU A 86 0.40 -15.10 -8.10
N TRP A 87 1.10 -15.26 -9.24
CA TRP A 87 1.68 -14.18 -10.02
C TRP A 87 2.64 -13.32 -9.19
N GLU A 88 3.43 -13.98 -8.36
CA GLU A 88 4.41 -13.35 -7.48
C GLU A 88 3.79 -12.31 -6.55
N GLY A 89 2.64 -12.61 -5.95
CA GLY A 89 1.94 -11.72 -5.03
C GLY A 89 1.11 -10.63 -5.70
N ALA A 90 1.03 -10.60 -7.03
CA ALA A 90 0.16 -9.66 -7.73
C ALA A 90 -1.33 -9.93 -7.44
N LEU A 91 -1.76 -11.19 -7.39
CA LEU A 91 -3.14 -11.52 -7.02
C LEU A 91 -3.48 -11.04 -5.61
N TYR A 92 -2.54 -11.19 -4.67
CA TYR A 92 -2.69 -10.66 -3.32
C TYR A 92 -2.87 -9.14 -3.33
N GLY A 93 -2.07 -8.41 -4.11
CA GLY A 93 -2.22 -6.98 -4.31
C GLY A 93 -3.62 -6.61 -4.81
N ILE A 94 -4.13 -7.31 -5.82
CA ILE A 94 -5.49 -7.10 -6.36
C ILE A 94 -6.55 -7.31 -5.26
N ILE A 95 -6.43 -8.35 -4.45
CA ILE A 95 -7.38 -8.63 -3.36
C ILE A 95 -7.35 -7.49 -2.33
N ILE A 96 -6.17 -6.99 -1.96
CA ILE A 96 -6.04 -5.85 -1.05
C ILE A 96 -6.64 -4.58 -1.66
N TRP A 97 -6.44 -4.32 -2.95
CA TRP A 97 -7.09 -3.21 -3.66
C TRP A 97 -8.61 -3.31 -3.59
N VAL A 98 -9.19 -4.46 -3.94
CA VAL A 98 -10.65 -4.68 -3.86
C VAL A 98 -11.15 -4.44 -2.43
N ALA A 99 -10.51 -5.08 -1.45
CA ALA A 99 -10.92 -5.00 -0.05
C ALA A 99 -10.86 -3.55 0.46
N TRP A 100 -9.79 -2.82 0.21
CA TRP A 100 -9.62 -1.48 0.76
C TRP A 100 -10.28 -0.39 -0.06
N HIS A 101 -10.05 -0.35 -1.37
CA HIS A 101 -10.47 0.76 -2.23
C HIS A 101 -11.91 0.63 -2.71
N LEU A 102 -12.43 -0.59 -2.85
CA LEU A 102 -13.79 -0.80 -3.33
C LEU A 102 -14.80 -1.09 -2.23
N ILE A 103 -14.34 -1.56 -1.05
CA ILE A 103 -15.23 -2.02 0.03
C ILE A 103 -15.01 -1.21 1.30
N ILE A 104 -13.88 -1.40 2.00
CA ILE A 104 -13.66 -0.89 3.35
C ILE A 104 -13.70 0.65 3.39
N MET A 105 -12.90 1.34 2.57
CA MET A 105 -12.84 2.80 2.60
C MET A 105 -14.17 3.45 2.20
N PRO A 106 -14.89 2.99 1.16
CA PRO A 106 -16.22 3.48 0.87
C PRO A 106 -17.24 3.22 2.00
N VAL A 107 -17.26 2.02 2.58
CA VAL A 107 -18.19 1.65 3.66
C VAL A 107 -17.95 2.51 4.91
N LEU A 108 -16.69 2.81 5.22
CA LEU A 108 -16.31 3.70 6.32
C LEU A 108 -16.48 5.19 5.99
N GLY A 109 -16.91 5.54 4.77
CA GLY A 109 -17.00 6.94 4.32
C GLY A 109 -15.65 7.65 4.19
N THR A 110 -14.53 6.90 4.21
CA THR A 110 -13.19 7.45 4.02
C THR A 110 -12.99 7.95 2.59
N THR A 111 -13.63 7.29 1.62
CA THR A 111 -13.65 7.69 0.22
C THR A 111 -15.07 7.67 -0.33
N PRO A 112 -15.37 8.40 -1.43
CA PRO A 112 -16.61 8.24 -2.17
C PRO A 112 -16.85 6.79 -2.61
N ALA A 113 -18.08 6.51 -3.03
CA ALA A 113 -18.42 5.21 -3.58
C ALA A 113 -17.58 4.92 -4.86
N PRO A 114 -17.27 3.65 -5.17
CA PRO A 114 -16.38 3.32 -6.29
C PRO A 114 -16.82 3.88 -7.64
N TRP A 115 -18.13 3.94 -7.93
CA TRP A 115 -18.66 4.51 -9.17
C TRP A 115 -18.59 6.04 -9.25
N GLN A 116 -18.26 6.72 -8.15
CA GLN A 116 -18.03 8.17 -8.10
C GLN A 116 -16.55 8.54 -8.18
N MET A 117 -15.66 7.54 -8.06
CA MET A 117 -14.22 7.77 -8.11
C MET A 117 -13.73 7.92 -9.55
N PRO A 118 -12.78 8.84 -9.82
CA PRO A 118 -12.22 9.01 -11.16
C PRO A 118 -11.57 7.73 -11.68
N PHE A 119 -11.74 7.45 -12.97
CA PHE A 119 -11.06 6.32 -13.62
C PHE A 119 -9.54 6.35 -13.42
N ALA A 120 -8.94 7.54 -13.47
CA ALA A 120 -7.52 7.74 -13.22
C ALA A 120 -7.07 7.20 -11.84
N GLU A 121 -7.88 7.39 -10.80
CA GLU A 121 -7.59 6.86 -9.47
C GLU A 121 -7.77 5.34 -9.43
N HIS A 122 -8.84 4.79 -10.02
CA HIS A 122 -9.00 3.34 -10.12
C HIS A 122 -7.82 2.67 -10.83
N PHE A 123 -7.42 3.25 -11.95
CA PHE A 123 -6.29 2.77 -12.75
C PHE A 123 -4.99 2.81 -11.95
N SER A 124 -4.68 3.96 -11.33
CA SER A 124 -3.47 4.13 -10.51
C SER A 124 -3.44 3.17 -9.33
N GLU A 125 -4.56 3.04 -8.61
CA GLU A 125 -4.64 2.18 -7.43
C GLU A 125 -4.56 0.70 -7.81
N PHE A 126 -5.29 0.26 -8.83
CA PHE A 126 -5.28 -1.14 -9.27
C PHE A 126 -3.88 -1.63 -9.65
N PHE A 127 -3.23 -0.93 -10.57
CA PHE A 127 -1.88 -1.32 -11.01
C PHE A 127 -0.83 -1.05 -9.93
N GLY A 128 -1.01 0.01 -9.12
CA GLY A 128 -0.13 0.29 -8.00
C GLY A 128 -0.14 -0.84 -6.97
N HIS A 129 -1.29 -1.44 -6.70
CA HIS A 129 -1.41 -2.60 -5.81
C HIS A 129 -0.82 -3.89 -6.41
N ILE A 130 -0.96 -4.11 -7.72
CA ILE A 130 -0.29 -5.21 -8.42
C ILE A 130 1.22 -5.12 -8.24
N VAL A 131 1.81 -3.98 -8.57
CA VAL A 131 3.27 -3.78 -8.51
C VAL A 131 3.77 -3.73 -7.07
N TRP A 132 2.96 -3.20 -6.15
CA TRP A 132 3.25 -3.27 -4.71
C TRP A 132 3.30 -4.70 -4.19
N GLY A 133 2.30 -5.54 -4.52
CA GLY A 133 2.29 -6.96 -4.17
C GLY A 133 3.50 -7.70 -4.75
N TRP A 134 3.76 -7.48 -6.04
CA TRP A 134 4.92 -8.02 -6.74
C TRP A 134 6.25 -7.65 -6.10
N SER A 135 6.41 -6.40 -5.69
CA SER A 135 7.64 -5.93 -5.05
C SER A 135 7.90 -6.58 -3.69
N ILE A 136 6.86 -7.03 -2.98
CA ILE A 136 7.01 -7.80 -1.74
C ILE A 136 7.59 -9.17 -2.07
N ALA A 137 7.07 -9.85 -3.10
CA ALA A 137 7.60 -11.13 -3.55
C ALA A 137 9.05 -11.01 -4.02
N ALA A 138 9.40 -9.99 -4.79
CA ALA A 138 10.78 -9.74 -5.21
C ALA A 138 11.75 -9.65 -4.01
N VAL A 139 11.35 -8.97 -2.93
CA VAL A 139 12.12 -8.95 -1.67
C VAL A 139 12.10 -10.32 -0.99
N GLY A 140 10.98 -11.04 -1.02
CA GLY A 140 10.88 -12.42 -0.52
C GLY A 140 11.88 -13.36 -1.19
N TYR A 141 11.98 -13.34 -2.51
CA TYR A 141 12.98 -14.09 -3.28
C TYR A 141 14.41 -13.71 -2.90
N TYR A 142 14.69 -12.42 -2.71
CA TYR A 142 15.99 -11.98 -2.23
C TYR A 142 16.33 -12.57 -0.85
N LEU A 143 15.36 -12.57 0.08
CA LEU A 143 15.55 -13.17 1.41
C LEU A 143 15.78 -14.68 1.32
N ILE A 144 15.04 -15.38 0.46
CA ILE A 144 15.24 -16.82 0.19
C ILE A 144 16.64 -17.10 -0.36
N ALA A 145 17.11 -16.28 -1.30
CA ALA A 145 18.43 -16.46 -1.91
C ALA A 145 19.59 -16.15 -0.94
N LYS A 146 19.35 -15.32 0.09
CA LYS A 146 20.37 -14.88 1.05
C LYS A 146 20.26 -15.54 2.42
N GLN A 147 19.29 -16.43 2.64
CA GLN A 147 19.12 -17.11 3.92
C GLN A 147 20.34 -17.98 4.25
N LYS A 148 20.84 -17.88 5.47
CA LYS A 148 21.91 -18.76 5.98
C LYS A 148 21.36 -20.08 6.50
N VAL A 149 20.14 -20.04 7.06
CA VAL A 149 19.39 -21.21 7.52
C VAL A 149 18.22 -21.39 6.57
N LYS A 150 18.04 -22.60 6.03
CA LYS A 150 17.04 -22.92 5.00
C LYS A 150 15.60 -23.01 5.57
N THR A 151 15.08 -21.89 6.05
CA THR A 151 13.73 -21.77 6.63
C THR A 151 12.69 -21.24 5.64
N LEU A 152 13.11 -20.59 4.56
CA LEU A 152 12.26 -20.02 3.52
C LEU A 152 12.38 -20.80 2.21
N THR A 153 11.31 -20.85 1.42
CA THR A 153 11.25 -21.57 0.15
C THR A 153 10.58 -20.75 -0.95
N ASN A 154 11.01 -20.96 -2.19
CA ASN A 154 10.38 -20.37 -3.38
C ASN A 154 9.17 -21.16 -3.88
N GLN A 155 8.85 -22.31 -3.29
CA GLN A 155 7.82 -23.23 -3.80
C GLN A 155 6.39 -22.68 -3.83
N TYR A 156 6.07 -21.71 -2.97
CA TYR A 156 4.69 -21.23 -2.76
C TYR A 156 4.45 -19.80 -3.24
N TRP A 157 5.44 -19.19 -3.90
CA TRP A 157 5.29 -17.93 -4.62
C TRP A 157 4.74 -18.22 -6.02
#